data_AF-A0A959D0M1-F1
#
_entry.id   AF-A0A959D0M1-F1
#
_cell.length_a   1.000
_cell.length_b   1.000
_cell.length_c   1.000
_cell.angle_alpha   90.00
_cell.angle_beta   90.00
_cell.angle_gamma   90.00
#
_symmetry.space_group_name_H-M   'P 1'
#
loop_
_entity.id
_entity.type
_entity.pdbx_description
1 polymer ?
#
loop_
_entity_poly.entity_id
_entity_poly.type
_entity_poly.pdbx_seq_one_letter_code
_entity_poly.pdbx_strand_id
1 'polypeptide(L)' 'MKPLEGIQISPADVLRKHTSELGLAPGDELRHYRTLTDGLGLVHHRYQLYHRNVKVQDAEVFIHEKNGIVESLNGHWPRG' A
#
# COMPACT_ATOMS: atom_id res chain seq x y z
N MET A 1 11.74 23.48 9.07
CA MET A 1 12.10 22.05 9.02
C MET A 1 12.37 21.69 7.57
N LYS A 2 13.53 21.11 7.26
CA LYS A 2 13.74 20.51 5.93
C LYS A 2 12.95 19.20 5.88
N PRO A 3 12.26 18.85 4.79
CA PRO A 3 11.64 17.55 4.66
C PRO A 3 12.72 16.47 4.83
N LEU A 4 12.40 15.40 5.55
CA LEU A 4 13.27 14.24 5.65
C LEU A 4 13.49 13.71 4.23
N GLU A 5 14.74 13.56 3.81
CA GLU A 5 15.06 12.84 2.56
C GLU A 5 14.43 11.44 2.63
N GLY A 6 13.92 10.97 1.49
CA GLY A 6 13.02 9.81 1.39
C GLY A 6 13.45 8.64 2.26
N ILE A 7 12.62 8.29 3.24
CA ILE A 7 12.87 7.16 4.12
C ILE A 7 12.73 5.88 3.30
N GLN A 8 13.76 5.04 3.33
CA GLN A 8 13.70 3.71 2.76
C GLN A 8 12.82 2.84 3.66
N ILE A 9 11.56 2.67 3.28
CA ILE A 9 10.56 1.85 3.96
C ILE A 9 9.96 0.89 2.95
N SER A 10 9.75 -0.37 3.36
CA SER A 10 9.12 -1.34 2.47
C SER A 10 7.64 -0.96 2.23
N PRO A 11 7.09 -1.26 1.04
CA PRO A 11 5.67 -1.08 0.77
C PRO A 11 4.76 -1.74 1.82
N ALA A 12 5.12 -2.95 2.26
CA ALA A 12 4.38 -3.66 3.31
C ALA A 12 4.42 -2.94 4.66
N ASP A 13 5.57 -2.36 5.04
CA ASP A 13 5.71 -1.60 6.27
C ASP A 13 4.92 -0.28 6.23
N VAL A 14 4.81 0.38 5.07
CA VAL A 14 3.94 1.56 4.92
C VAL A 14 2.51 1.19 5.31
N LEU A 15 1.97 0.10 4.77
CA LEU A 15 0.60 -0.33 5.07
C LEU A 15 0.43 -0.72 6.53
N ARG A 16 1.37 -1.49 7.08
CA ARG A 16 1.30 -2.01 8.46
C ARG A 16 1.46 -0.91 9.51
N LYS A 17 2.26 0.11 9.25
CA LYS A 17 2.52 1.21 10.21
C LYS A 17 1.48 2.31 10.16
N HIS A 18 0.72 2.41 9.07
CA HIS A 18 -0.25 3.48 8.84
C HIS A 18 -1.70 2.99 8.71
N THR A 19 -2.04 1.88 9.38
CA THR A 19 -3.38 1.28 9.30
C THR A 19 -4.48 2.26 9.73
N SER A 20 -4.20 3.09 10.74
CA SER A 20 -5.14 4.09 11.27
C SER A 20 -5.43 5.20 10.25
N GLU A 21 -4.38 5.75 9.63
CA GLU A 21 -4.47 6.80 8.62
C GLU A 21 -5.12 6.30 7.32
N LEU A 22 -4.96 5.01 7.04
CA LEU A 22 -5.64 4.32 5.94
C LEU A 22 -7.11 3.98 6.28
N GLY A 23 -7.55 4.12 7.53
CA GLY A 23 -8.91 3.78 7.95
C GLY A 23 -9.21 2.28 7.88
N LEU A 24 -8.21 1.42 8.12
CA LEU A 24 -8.39 -0.02 8.16
C LEU A 24 -9.04 -0.42 9.49
N ALA A 25 -10.10 -1.23 9.42
CA ALA A 25 -10.80 -1.73 10.58
C ALA A 25 -10.07 -2.93 11.22
N PRO A 26 -10.34 -3.24 12.50
CA PRO A 26 -9.87 -4.48 13.10
C PRO A 26 -10.30 -5.72 12.30
N GLY A 27 -9.33 -6.53 11.91
CA GLY A 27 -9.54 -7.73 11.08
C GLY A 27 -9.38 -7.49 9.57
N ASP A 28 -9.06 -6.27 9.16
CA ASP A 28 -8.64 -5.98 7.79
C ASP A 28 -7.20 -6.44 7.54
N GLU A 29 -6.98 -6.97 6.34
CA GLU A 29 -5.67 -7.40 5.86
C GLU A 29 -5.51 -7.00 4.39
N LEU A 30 -4.43 -6.27 4.09
CA LEU A 30 -4.01 -5.95 2.73
C LEU A 30 -3.02 -7.01 2.26
N ARG A 31 -3.45 -7.89 1.36
CA ARG A 31 -2.63 -9.00 0.84
C ARG A 31 -1.99 -8.62 -0.48
N HIS A 32 -0.66 -8.64 -0.53
CA HIS A 32 0.07 -8.43 -1.77
C HIS A 32 -0.25 -9.54 -2.78
N TYR A 33 -0.59 -9.17 -4.02
CA TYR A 33 -0.91 -10.16 -5.05
C TYR A 33 -0.20 -9.89 -6.40
N ARG A 34 0.40 -8.72 -6.60
CA ARG A 34 1.10 -8.40 -7.84
C ARG A 34 2.15 -7.32 -7.67
N THR A 35 3.32 -7.57 -8.24
CA THR A 35 4.35 -6.56 -8.49
C THR A 35 4.53 -6.41 -10.00
N LEU A 36 4.67 -5.17 -10.47
CA LEU A 36 5.00 -4.85 -11.86
C LEU A 36 6.02 -3.71 -11.87
N THR A 37 7.06 -3.82 -12.69
CA THR A 37 7.96 -2.69 -12.98
C THR A 37 7.62 -2.14 -14.37
N ASP A 38 7.42 -0.83 -14.49
CA ASP A 38 7.16 -0.19 -15.78
C ASP A 38 8.46 0.17 -16.55
N GLY A 39 8.31 0.71 -17.75
CA GLY A 39 9.43 1.10 -18.60
C GLY A 39 10.25 2.29 -18.07
N LEU A 40 9.80 2.95 -17.02
CA LEU A 40 10.47 4.08 -16.37
C LEU A 40 11.16 3.67 -15.06
N GLY A 41 11.10 2.37 -14.71
CA GLY A 41 11.68 1.82 -13.49
C GLY A 41 10.83 2.04 -12.24
N LEU A 42 9.56 2.45 -12.39
CA LEU A 42 8.63 2.54 -11.27
C LEU A 42 8.10 1.14 -10.94
N VAL A 43 8.13 0.77 -9.68
CA VAL A 43 7.63 -0.50 -9.16
C VAL A 43 6.23 -0.28 -8.57
N HIS A 44 5.25 -0.98 -9.13
CA HIS A 44 3.86 -0.98 -8.70
C HIS A 44 3.58 -2.23 -7.86
N HIS A 45 3.28 -2.04 -6.58
CA HIS A 45 2.86 -3.11 -5.67
C HIS A 45 1.35 -3.04 -5.48
N ARG A 46 0.64 -4.15 -5.72
CA ARG A 46 -0.82 -4.23 -5.59
C ARG A 46 -1.24 -5.11 -4.44
N TYR A 47 -2.18 -4.60 -3.65
CA TYR A 47 -2.71 -5.26 -2.48
C TYR A 47 -4.23 -5.34 -2.56
N GLN A 48 -4.78 -6.51 -2.29
CA GLN A 48 -6.22 -6.75 -2.19
C GLN A 48 -6.63 -6.70 -0.71
N LEU A 49 -7.69 -5.98 -0.39
CA LEU A 49 -8.26 -5.98 0.95
C LEU A 49 -9.06 -7.26 1.22
N TYR A 50 -8.86 -7.82 2.41
CA TYR A 50 -9.69 -8.85 3.01
C TYR A 50 -10.17 -8.37 4.37
N HIS A 51 -11.43 -8.61 4.70
CA HIS A 51 -11.97 -8.44 6.05
C HIS A 51 -12.24 -9.82 6.64
N ARG A 52 -11.53 -10.21 7.71
CA ARG A 52 -11.69 -11.51 8.37
C ARG A 52 -11.65 -12.69 7.38
N ASN A 53 -10.65 -12.69 6.51
CA ASN A 53 -10.43 -13.65 5.41
C ASN A 53 -11.44 -13.61 4.26
N VAL A 54 -12.41 -12.69 4.26
CA VAL A 54 -13.34 -12.49 3.15
C VAL A 54 -12.79 -11.41 2.23
N LYS A 55 -12.63 -11.71 0.93
CA LYS A 55 -12.20 -10.73 -0.07
C LYS A 55 -13.22 -9.60 -0.15
N VAL A 56 -12.78 -8.35 0.04
CA VAL A 56 -13.64 -7.18 -0.17
C VAL A 56 -13.57 -6.83 -1.65
N GLN A 57 -14.69 -7.02 -2.35
CA GLN A 57 -14.72 -6.79 -3.79
C GLN A 57 -14.36 -5.33 -4.14
N ASP A 58 -13.58 -5.15 -5.21
CA ASP A 58 -13.11 -3.87 -5.74
C ASP A 58 -12.30 -3.00 -4.76
N ALA A 59 -11.86 -3.59 -3.63
CA ALA A 59 -11.05 -2.90 -2.63
C ALA A 59 -9.55 -3.22 -2.77
N GLU A 60 -8.80 -2.28 -3.33
CA GLU A 60 -7.38 -2.42 -3.64
C GLU A 60 -6.55 -1.21 -3.20
N VAL A 61 -5.31 -1.47 -2.81
CA VAL A 61 -4.28 -0.46 -2.55
C VAL A 61 -3.12 -0.67 -3.51
N PHE A 62 -2.62 0.43 -4.08
CA PHE A 62 -1.44 0.46 -4.93
C PHE A 62 -0.36 1.31 -4.28
N ILE A 63 0.86 0.78 -4.20
CA ILE A 63 2.04 1.52 -3.77
C ILE A 63 2.99 1.66 -4.96
N HIS A 64 3.47 2.89 -5.17
CA HIS A 64 4.47 3.23 -6.17
C HIS A 64 5.82 3.43 -5.49
N GLU A 65 6.82 2.71 -5.96
CA GLU A 65 8.18 2.74 -5.41
C GLU A 65 9.20 2.96 -6.54
N LYS A 66 10.18 3.83 -6.31
CA LYS A 66 11.30 4.04 -7.21
C LYS A 66 12.61 4.02 -6.44
N ASN A 67 13.57 3.22 -6.90
CA ASN A 67 14.89 3.09 -6.29
C ASN A 67 14.84 2.76 -4.77
N GLY A 68 13.90 1.92 -4.33
CA GLY A 68 13.74 1.57 -2.93
C GLY A 68 12.95 2.58 -2.08
N ILE A 69 12.48 3.68 -2.68
CA ILE A 69 11.75 4.75 -1.98
C ILE A 69 10.29 4.71 -2.42
N VAL A 70 9.37 4.61 -1.45
CA VAL A 70 7.93 4.74 -1.71
C VAL A 70 7.61 6.20 -2.07
N GLU A 71 7.08 6.42 -3.26
CA GLU A 71 6.74 7.75 -3.79
C GLU A 71 5.28 8.11 -3.55
N SER A 72 4.36 7.15 -3.70
CA SER A 72 2.93 7.39 -3.48
C SER A 72 2.15 6.12 -3.15
N LEU A 73 0.96 6.33 -2.57
CA LEU A 73 -0.04 5.31 -2.33
C LEU A 73 -1.39 5.83 -2.85
N ASN A 74 -2.12 5.00 -3.58
CA ASN A 74 -3.51 5.27 -3.96
C ASN A 74 -4.34 3.98 -3.97
N GLY A 75 -5.61 4.08 -4.37
CA GLY A 75 -6.51 2.94 -4.47
C GLY A 75 -7.93 3.27 -4.07
N HIS A 76 -8.73 2.23 -3.86
CA HIS A 76 -10.11 2.32 -3.43
C HIS A 76 -10.36 1.26 -2.37
N TRP A 77 -10.89 1.64 -1.21
CA TRP A 77 -11.28 0.70 -0.17
C TRP A 77 -12.29 1.36 0.80
N PRO A 78 -13.14 0.58 1.48
CA PRO A 78 -13.97 1.08 2.57
C PRO A 78 -13.11 1.56 3.73
N ARG A 79 -13.54 2.64 4.40
CA ARG A 79 -12.91 3.11 5.64
C ARG A 79 -13.79 2.74 6.83
N GLY A 80 -13.17 2.21 7.87
CA GLY A 80 -13.80 1.91 9.16
C GLY A 80 -14.01 3.15 10.02
#